data_AF-A0A8H3E1L6-F1
#
_entry.id   AF-A0A8H3E1L6-F1
#
_cell.length_a   1.000
_cell.length_b   1.000
_cell.length_c   1.000
_cell.angle_alpha   90.00
_cell.angle_beta   90.00
_cell.angle_gamma   90.00
#
_symmetry.space_group_name_H-M   'P 1'
#
loop_
_entity.id
_entity.type
_entity.pdbx_description
1 polymer ?
#
loop_
_entity_poly.entity_id
_entity_poly.type
_entity_poly.pdbx_seq_one_letter_code
_entity_poly.pdbx_strand_id
1 'polypeptide(L)'
;MNVTPEDRKYYQRRTVQIRSRQEPAGTLPNDPSLRTFLGGFGTIWDLQFFRVIGGAIVGGRPNTAIVVFELPRAAMDTIQSSGHNEDGSFWRINSIIAHSLQIRMGPAMGYISKRMFSGLNGNRIQDGLPAPELVDSPLHGNRTVLAQETVSLHPSAIRPIMGREVLIVHTVPAREYVYISDSSRSATPETEIKTETPEWMRARIAQLEVELDLTRASRDAAISGQDVNQRAHQAEQNLCREAMEQRDTTLLREEAEQTRLRCKLAAMSARKSTPSKGNDVLWKQLADVKETLEQKIQPNGTSLDDVKASIKTLESRLNRLESRVALTGERF
;
A
#
# COMPACT_ATOMS: atom_id res chain seq x y z
N MET A 1 -2.91 -24.85 -9.73
CA MET A 1 -1.47 -24.62 -9.52
C MET A 1 -1.30 -23.48 -8.54
N ASN A 2 -0.44 -23.66 -7.54
CA ASN A 2 -0.25 -22.68 -6.47
C ASN A 2 0.81 -21.65 -6.92
N VAL A 3 0.46 -20.37 -6.92
CA VAL A 3 1.40 -19.26 -7.21
C VAL A 3 2.44 -19.22 -6.09
N THR A 4 3.73 -19.33 -6.45
CA THR A 4 4.82 -19.32 -5.46
C THR A 4 5.03 -17.90 -4.90
N PRO A 5 5.59 -17.75 -3.68
CA PRO A 5 5.98 -16.44 -3.15
C PRO A 5 6.96 -15.69 -4.06
N GLU A 6 7.84 -16.40 -4.77
CA GLU A 6 8.81 -15.85 -5.72
C GLU A 6 8.10 -15.24 -6.93
N ASP A 7 7.11 -15.94 -7.51
CA ASP A 7 6.29 -15.41 -8.60
C ASP A 7 5.61 -14.11 -8.17
N ARG A 8 5.02 -14.09 -6.98
CA ARG A 8 4.37 -12.86 -6.47
C ARG A 8 5.33 -11.69 -6.41
N LYS A 9 6.56 -11.90 -5.90
CA LYS A 9 7.59 -10.86 -5.85
C LYS A 9 8.04 -10.42 -7.25
N TYR A 10 8.18 -11.37 -8.18
CA TYR A 10 8.56 -11.10 -9.56
C TYR A 10 7.55 -10.16 -10.24
N TYR A 11 6.26 -10.49 -10.17
CA TYR A 11 5.20 -9.68 -10.78
C TYR A 11 4.99 -8.37 -10.03
N GLN A 12 5.04 -8.37 -8.70
CA GLN A 12 4.88 -7.15 -7.91
C GLN A 12 5.89 -6.05 -8.30
N ARG A 13 7.13 -6.42 -8.64
CA ARG A 13 8.17 -5.48 -9.07
C ARG A 13 7.98 -4.94 -10.49
N ARG A 14 7.11 -5.56 -11.28
CA ARG A 14 6.82 -5.25 -12.68
C ARG A 14 5.44 -4.63 -12.88
N THR A 15 4.58 -4.73 -11.87
CA THR A 15 3.21 -4.23 -11.93
C THR A 15 3.11 -2.83 -11.35
N VAL A 16 2.51 -1.94 -12.14
CA VAL A 16 2.15 -0.58 -11.73
C VAL A 16 0.63 -0.46 -11.72
N GLN A 17 0.12 0.17 -10.67
CA GLN A 17 -1.27 0.58 -10.60
C GLN A 17 -1.38 2.06 -10.95
N ILE A 18 -2.21 2.37 -11.95
CA ILE A 18 -2.54 3.74 -12.34
C ILE A 18 -3.94 4.06 -11.86
N ARG A 19 -4.11 5.20 -11.19
CA ARG A 19 -5.40 5.66 -10.67
C ARG A 19 -5.67 7.09 -11.10
N SER A 20 -6.95 7.41 -11.21
CA SER A 20 -7.37 8.81 -11.22
C SER A 20 -7.07 9.46 -9.86
N ARG A 21 -6.60 10.70 -9.88
CA ARG A 21 -6.43 11.53 -8.67
C ARG A 21 -7.77 12.02 -8.12
N GLN A 22 -8.80 12.04 -8.95
CA GLN A 22 -10.15 12.52 -8.60
C GLN A 22 -11.07 11.36 -8.22
N GLU A 23 -10.64 10.45 -7.34
CA GLU A 23 -11.51 9.35 -6.91
C GLU A 23 -12.73 9.86 -6.11
N PRO A 24 -13.94 9.27 -6.29
CA PRO A 24 -14.27 8.16 -7.19
C PRO A 24 -14.72 8.60 -8.60
N ALA A 25 -14.83 9.91 -8.86
CA ALA A 25 -15.49 10.46 -10.05
C ALA A 25 -14.61 10.48 -11.31
N GLY A 26 -13.29 10.52 -11.16
CA GLY A 26 -12.39 10.70 -12.28
C GLY A 26 -12.20 9.43 -13.11
N THR A 27 -11.84 9.65 -14.37
CA THR A 27 -11.75 8.61 -15.40
C THR A 27 -10.34 8.51 -15.94
N LEU A 28 -9.92 7.30 -16.29
CA LEU A 28 -8.64 7.11 -16.96
C LEU A 28 -8.72 7.47 -18.46
N PRO A 29 -7.58 7.86 -19.06
CA PRO A 29 -7.46 7.90 -20.51
C PRO A 29 -7.83 6.56 -21.16
N ASN A 30 -8.22 6.60 -22.42
CA ASN A 30 -8.50 5.38 -23.18
C ASN A 30 -7.22 4.51 -23.35
N ASP A 31 -7.42 3.21 -23.64
CA ASP A 31 -6.34 2.24 -23.78
C ASP A 31 -5.22 2.68 -24.75
N PRO A 32 -5.52 3.16 -25.98
CA PRO A 32 -4.46 3.55 -26.92
C PRO A 32 -3.58 4.70 -26.42
N SER A 33 -4.19 5.73 -25.81
CA SER A 33 -3.44 6.88 -25.30
C SER A 33 -2.55 6.48 -24.13
N LEU A 34 -3.10 5.68 -23.21
CA LEU A 34 -2.35 5.23 -22.04
C LEU A 34 -1.21 4.27 -22.45
N ARG A 35 -1.47 3.34 -23.37
CA ARG A 35 -0.47 2.37 -23.86
C ARG A 35 0.65 3.07 -24.63
N THR A 36 0.33 4.06 -25.47
CA THR A 36 1.32 4.85 -26.20
C THR A 36 2.23 5.63 -25.26
N PHE A 37 1.63 6.31 -24.28
CA PHE A 37 2.38 7.05 -23.25
C PHE A 37 3.28 6.13 -22.43
N LEU A 38 2.74 5.03 -21.92
CA LEU A 38 3.48 4.08 -21.08
C LEU A 38 4.56 3.30 -21.86
N GLY A 39 4.40 3.16 -23.18
CA GLY A 39 5.41 2.58 -24.06
C GLY A 39 6.73 3.36 -24.04
N GLY A 40 6.71 4.65 -23.67
CA GLY A 40 7.91 5.45 -23.44
C GLY A 40 8.78 4.99 -22.27
N PHE A 41 8.23 4.22 -21.31
CA PHE A 41 8.97 3.67 -20.17
C PHE A 41 9.48 2.25 -20.42
N GLY A 42 8.83 1.48 -21.29
CA GLY A 42 9.25 0.12 -21.65
C GLY A 42 8.13 -0.74 -22.25
N THR A 43 8.47 -1.97 -22.62
CA THR A 43 7.52 -2.94 -23.19
C THR A 43 6.44 -3.33 -22.17
N ILE A 44 5.17 -3.21 -22.59
CA ILE A 44 4.00 -3.57 -21.79
C ILE A 44 3.57 -4.98 -22.16
N TRP A 45 3.60 -5.90 -21.18
CA TRP A 45 3.10 -7.26 -21.32
C TRP A 45 1.57 -7.34 -21.22
N ASP A 46 1.00 -6.67 -20.22
CA ASP A 46 -0.44 -6.66 -20.00
C ASP A 46 -0.90 -5.29 -19.50
N LEU A 47 -2.09 -4.90 -19.92
CA LEU A 47 -2.75 -3.66 -19.52
C LEU A 47 -4.24 -3.95 -19.34
N GLN A 48 -4.74 -3.76 -18.13
CA GLN A 48 -6.14 -4.00 -17.81
C GLN A 48 -6.76 -2.82 -17.09
N PHE A 49 -8.01 -2.53 -17.45
CA PHE A 49 -8.80 -1.44 -16.89
C PHE A 49 -9.88 -1.97 -15.96
N PHE A 50 -10.07 -1.27 -14.85
CA PHE A 50 -11.04 -1.58 -13.82
C PHE A 50 -11.72 -0.30 -13.35
N ARG A 51 -12.97 -0.42 -12.92
CA ARG A 51 -13.59 0.60 -12.07
C ARG A 51 -13.65 0.06 -10.65
N VAL A 52 -12.96 0.72 -9.74
CA VAL A 52 -12.84 0.33 -8.34
C VAL A 52 -13.45 1.42 -7.46
N ILE A 53 -14.46 1.08 -6.67
CA ILE A 53 -15.10 1.99 -5.71
C ILE A 53 -15.13 1.29 -4.36
N GLY A 54 -14.55 1.90 -3.32
CA GLY A 54 -14.50 1.30 -1.99
C GLY A 54 -13.78 -0.06 -1.94
N GLY A 55 -12.83 -0.31 -2.86
CA GLY A 55 -12.11 -1.58 -2.97
C GLY A 55 -12.86 -2.71 -3.71
N ALA A 56 -14.10 -2.48 -4.13
CA ALA A 56 -14.86 -3.42 -4.96
C ALA A 56 -14.74 -3.08 -6.45
N ILE A 57 -14.67 -4.10 -7.30
CA ILE A 57 -14.76 -3.93 -8.75
C ILE A 57 -16.23 -3.78 -9.11
N VAL A 58 -16.57 -2.65 -9.76
CA VAL A 58 -17.94 -2.30 -10.15
C VAL A 58 -18.01 -2.03 -11.65
N GLY A 59 -19.21 -2.02 -12.22
CA GLY A 59 -19.41 -1.66 -13.63
C GLY A 59 -19.29 -0.14 -13.88
N GLY A 60 -18.85 0.25 -15.08
CA GLY A 60 -18.85 1.64 -15.57
C GLY A 60 -17.49 2.12 -16.07
N ARG A 61 -17.29 3.45 -16.14
CA ARG A 61 -16.05 4.05 -16.65
C ARG A 61 -14.85 3.70 -15.74
N PRO A 62 -13.73 3.22 -16.29
CA PRO A 62 -12.59 2.79 -15.49
C PRO A 62 -11.90 3.99 -14.83
N ASN A 63 -11.55 3.81 -13.55
CA ASN A 63 -10.79 4.78 -12.75
C ASN A 63 -9.44 4.20 -12.28
N THR A 64 -9.20 2.91 -12.52
CA THR A 64 -7.98 2.18 -12.16
C THR A 64 -7.50 1.36 -13.36
N ALA A 65 -6.21 1.40 -13.65
CA ALA A 65 -5.57 0.52 -14.61
C ALA A 65 -4.41 -0.20 -13.94
N ILE A 66 -4.19 -1.44 -14.33
CA ILE A 66 -3.07 -2.24 -13.87
C ILE A 66 -2.22 -2.60 -15.08
N VAL A 67 -0.94 -2.27 -14.99
CA VAL A 67 0.01 -2.39 -16.09
C VAL A 67 1.13 -3.32 -15.64
N VAL A 68 1.49 -4.29 -16.47
CA VAL A 68 2.62 -5.19 -16.23
C VAL A 68 3.68 -4.93 -17.27
N PHE A 69 4.86 -4.52 -16.83
CA PHE A 69 6.01 -4.30 -17.69
C PHE A 69 6.87 -5.55 -17.85
N GLU A 70 7.55 -5.63 -18.99
CA GLU A 70 8.58 -6.65 -19.25
C GLU A 70 9.83 -6.46 -18.39
N LEU A 71 10.10 -5.27 -17.87
CA LEU A 71 11.26 -5.00 -17.02
C LEU A 71 10.82 -4.30 -15.74
N PRO A 72 11.38 -4.67 -14.57
CA PRO A 72 11.05 -4.02 -13.29
C PRO A 72 11.49 -2.55 -13.26
N ARG A 73 12.52 -2.19 -14.02
CA ARG A 73 12.98 -0.79 -14.13
C ARG A 73 11.93 0.11 -14.76
N ALA A 74 11.23 -0.34 -15.81
CA ALA A 74 10.16 0.42 -16.44
C ALA A 74 9.03 0.74 -15.45
N ALA A 75 8.67 -0.22 -14.59
CA ALA A 75 7.68 -0.02 -13.54
C ALA A 75 8.15 1.05 -12.52
N MET A 76 9.41 0.98 -12.09
CA MET A 76 10.00 1.96 -11.18
C MET A 76 10.07 3.37 -11.78
N ASP A 77 10.55 3.49 -13.02
CA ASP A 77 10.68 4.76 -13.74
C ASP A 77 9.29 5.39 -13.97
N THR A 78 8.27 4.57 -14.27
CA THR A 78 6.88 5.02 -14.39
C THR A 78 6.35 5.61 -13.07
N ILE A 79 6.59 4.93 -11.94
CA ILE A 79 6.16 5.39 -10.62
C ILE A 79 6.86 6.70 -10.26
N GLN A 80 8.18 6.77 -10.46
CA GLN A 80 8.97 7.97 -10.18
C GLN A 80 8.51 9.16 -11.04
N SER A 81 8.32 8.95 -12.35
CA SER A 81 7.82 9.97 -13.26
C SER A 81 6.46 10.51 -12.84
N SER A 82 5.56 9.65 -12.34
CA SER A 82 4.24 10.10 -11.88
C SER A 82 4.27 10.97 -10.61
N GLY A 83 5.36 10.90 -9.84
CA GLY A 83 5.60 11.76 -8.68
C GLY A 83 5.95 13.19 -9.07
N HIS A 84 6.52 13.38 -10.27
CA HIS A 84 6.86 14.70 -10.80
C HIS A 84 5.62 15.31 -11.49
N ASN A 85 4.82 16.04 -10.70
CA ASN A 85 3.57 16.67 -11.16
C ASN A 85 3.80 17.99 -11.91
N GLU A 86 4.67 17.96 -12.92
CA GLU A 86 5.01 19.14 -13.71
C GLU A 86 3.82 19.63 -14.54
N ASP A 87 3.72 20.96 -14.71
CA ASP A 87 2.73 21.58 -15.58
C ASP A 87 2.89 21.09 -17.02
N GLY A 88 1.78 20.63 -17.62
CA GLY A 88 1.78 20.06 -18.97
C GLY A 88 2.23 18.59 -19.05
N SER A 89 2.61 17.95 -17.94
CA SER A 89 2.89 16.51 -17.94
C SER A 89 1.63 15.69 -18.23
N PHE A 90 1.79 14.52 -18.87
CA PHE A 90 0.68 13.60 -19.14
C PHE A 90 -0.06 13.20 -17.85
N TRP A 91 0.68 13.04 -16.74
CA TRP A 91 0.14 12.74 -15.41
C TRP A 91 -0.81 13.82 -14.93
N ARG A 92 -0.41 15.09 -15.05
CA ARG A 92 -1.19 16.24 -14.60
C ARG A 92 -2.37 16.54 -15.52
N ILE A 93 -2.15 16.52 -16.83
CA ILE A 93 -3.21 16.75 -17.84
C ILE A 93 -4.37 15.78 -17.64
N ASN A 94 -4.07 14.49 -17.46
CA ASN A 94 -5.10 13.47 -17.28
C ASN A 94 -5.51 13.28 -15.81
N SER A 95 -4.94 14.05 -14.88
CA SER A 95 -5.17 13.90 -13.44
C SER A 95 -5.02 12.46 -12.96
N ILE A 96 -3.96 11.77 -13.39
CA ILE A 96 -3.65 10.38 -13.00
C ILE A 96 -2.35 10.31 -12.19
N ILE A 97 -2.17 9.19 -11.50
CA ILE A 97 -0.96 8.88 -10.71
C ILE A 97 -0.65 7.39 -10.79
N ALA A 98 0.64 7.04 -10.72
CA ALA A 98 1.10 5.66 -10.68
C ALA A 98 1.59 5.29 -9.28
N HIS A 99 1.26 4.07 -8.86
CA HIS A 99 1.63 3.51 -7.57
C HIS A 99 2.19 2.10 -7.75
N SER A 100 3.11 1.72 -6.86
CA SER A 100 3.47 0.32 -6.68
C SER A 100 2.24 -0.47 -6.26
N LEU A 101 2.06 -1.67 -6.80
CA LEU A 101 0.96 -2.54 -6.43
C LEU A 101 1.03 -2.89 -4.94
N GLN A 102 0.14 -2.29 -4.13
CA GLN A 102 0.03 -2.62 -2.72
C GLN A 102 -0.67 -3.96 -2.57
N ILE A 103 -0.01 -4.92 -1.90
CA ILE A 103 -0.52 -6.28 -1.65
C ILE A 103 -1.88 -6.26 -0.93
N ARG A 104 -2.23 -5.15 -0.26
CA ARG A 104 -3.47 -4.99 0.51
C ARG A 104 -4.74 -4.72 -0.31
N MET A 105 -4.72 -4.80 -1.64
CA MET A 105 -5.90 -4.48 -2.48
C MET A 105 -7.07 -5.50 -2.42
N GLY A 106 -7.18 -6.28 -1.35
CA GLY A 106 -8.38 -7.08 -1.05
C GLY A 106 -8.76 -8.06 -2.17
N PRO A 107 -10.07 -8.29 -2.41
CA PRO A 107 -10.58 -9.22 -3.44
C PRO A 107 -10.10 -8.89 -4.86
N ALA A 108 -9.86 -7.62 -5.17
CA ALA A 108 -9.36 -7.19 -6.48
C ALA A 108 -7.97 -7.79 -6.78
N MET A 109 -7.10 -7.92 -5.78
CA MET A 109 -5.82 -8.63 -5.95
C MET A 109 -6.01 -10.10 -6.23
N GLY A 110 -7.03 -10.74 -5.65
CA GLY A 110 -7.39 -12.13 -5.97
C GLY A 110 -7.75 -12.29 -7.44
N TYR A 111 -8.52 -11.36 -8.00
CA TYR A 111 -8.88 -11.37 -9.41
C TYR A 111 -7.67 -11.09 -10.33
N ILE A 112 -6.91 -10.03 -10.00
CA ILE A 112 -5.72 -9.62 -10.76
C ILE A 112 -4.68 -10.74 -10.77
N SER A 113 -4.39 -11.33 -9.60
CA SER A 113 -3.50 -12.47 -9.48
C SER A 113 -4.00 -13.63 -10.32
N LYS A 114 -5.24 -14.07 -10.14
CA LYS A 114 -5.80 -15.18 -10.91
C LYS A 114 -5.67 -14.93 -12.42
N ARG A 115 -5.95 -13.72 -12.91
CA ARG A 115 -5.93 -13.43 -14.34
C ARG A 115 -4.51 -13.29 -14.91
N MET A 116 -3.64 -12.54 -14.24
CA MET A 116 -2.24 -12.37 -14.68
C MET A 116 -1.45 -13.66 -14.59
N PHE A 117 -1.61 -14.44 -13.51
CA PHE A 117 -0.83 -15.65 -13.30
C PHE A 117 -1.32 -16.84 -14.13
N SER A 118 -2.58 -16.82 -14.61
CA SER A 118 -3.10 -17.91 -15.45
C SER A 118 -2.54 -17.88 -16.88
N GLY A 119 -2.21 -16.71 -17.42
CA GLY A 119 -1.71 -16.58 -18.80
C GLY A 119 -0.28 -17.08 -19.02
N LEU A 120 0.52 -17.14 -17.95
CA LEU A 120 1.95 -17.48 -18.03
C LEU A 120 2.21 -18.98 -18.19
N ASN A 121 1.25 -19.81 -17.77
CA ASN A 121 1.35 -21.24 -17.90
C ASN A 121 0.86 -21.74 -19.26
N GLY A 122 0.17 -20.91 -20.04
CA GLY A 122 -0.36 -21.28 -21.35
C GLY A 122 0.70 -21.31 -22.46
N ASN A 123 1.75 -20.47 -22.34
CA ASN A 123 2.80 -20.32 -23.36
C ASN A 123 4.17 -20.85 -22.92
N ARG A 124 4.26 -21.52 -21.76
CA ARG A 124 5.45 -22.32 -21.44
C ARG A 124 5.35 -23.60 -22.27
N ILE A 125 5.77 -23.47 -23.54
CA ILE A 125 6.05 -24.57 -24.45
C ILE A 125 6.72 -25.66 -23.63
N GLN A 126 6.10 -26.85 -23.63
CA GLN A 126 6.73 -28.06 -23.15
C GLN A 126 7.97 -28.28 -24.03
N ASP A 127 9.12 -27.77 -23.60
CA ASP A 127 10.43 -28.21 -24.08
C ASP A 127 10.57 -29.70 -23.70
N GLY A 128 10.08 -30.59 -24.57
CA GLY A 128 10.05 -32.01 -24.29
C GLY A 128 9.33 -32.91 -25.29
N LEU A 129 8.94 -32.44 -26.47
CA LEU A 129 8.49 -33.31 -27.55
C LEU A 129 9.33 -33.08 -28.82
N PRO A 130 9.85 -34.16 -29.44
CA PRO A 130 10.69 -34.06 -30.63
C PRO A 130 9.90 -33.47 -31.80
N ALA A 131 10.59 -32.63 -32.57
CA ALA A 131 10.08 -31.93 -33.74
C ALA A 131 9.32 -32.88 -34.70
N PRO A 132 8.08 -32.54 -35.11
CA PRO A 132 7.54 -33.07 -36.33
C PRO A 132 8.17 -32.35 -37.52
N GLU A 133 8.59 -33.14 -38.48
CA GLU A 133 9.26 -32.74 -39.72
C GLU A 133 8.54 -31.60 -40.45
N LEU A 134 9.37 -30.74 -41.05
CA LEU A 134 8.97 -29.73 -42.03
C LEU A 134 8.03 -30.34 -43.08
N VAL A 135 6.84 -29.75 -43.20
CA VAL A 135 6.12 -29.72 -44.47
C VAL A 135 6.02 -28.27 -44.89
N ASP A 136 6.65 -27.98 -46.03
CA ASP A 136 6.66 -26.71 -46.73
C ASP A 136 5.24 -26.16 -46.94
N SER A 137 5.06 -24.87 -46.64
CA SER A 137 4.10 -24.02 -47.34
C SER A 137 4.36 -22.52 -47.11
N PRO A 138 3.95 -21.66 -48.06
CA PRO A 138 4.84 -20.64 -48.61
C PRO A 138 4.58 -19.20 -48.15
N LEU A 139 5.68 -18.43 -48.13
CA LEU A 139 5.88 -17.03 -48.56
C LEU A 139 4.63 -16.15 -48.73
N HIS A 140 4.53 -15.08 -47.92
CA HIS A 140 4.24 -13.67 -48.25
C HIS A 140 3.99 -12.89 -46.93
N GLY A 141 4.59 -11.74 -46.60
CA GLY A 141 5.51 -10.88 -47.32
C GLY A 141 6.17 -9.86 -46.37
N ASN A 142 7.47 -9.68 -46.58
CA ASN A 142 8.23 -8.44 -46.67
C ASN A 142 8.12 -7.41 -45.53
N ARG A 143 9.04 -7.59 -44.57
CA ARG A 143 9.61 -6.53 -43.74
C ARG A 143 10.77 -5.88 -44.52
N THR A 144 10.54 -4.68 -45.05
CA THR A 144 11.61 -3.85 -45.63
C THR A 144 12.17 -2.95 -44.53
N VAL A 145 13.40 -3.23 -44.14
CA VAL A 145 14.31 -2.29 -43.47
C VAL A 145 14.86 -1.39 -44.57
N LEU A 146 14.63 -0.08 -44.49
CA LEU A 146 15.47 0.89 -45.17
C LEU A 146 15.95 1.90 -44.14
N ALA A 147 17.27 1.94 -43.99
CA ALA A 147 17.98 3.00 -43.32
C ALA A 147 17.78 4.32 -44.07
N GLN A 148 17.49 5.39 -43.34
CA GLN A 148 17.80 6.75 -43.75
C GLN A 148 18.39 7.49 -42.56
N GLU A 149 19.70 7.76 -42.67
CA GLU A 149 20.34 8.89 -42.04
C GLU A 149 19.63 10.16 -42.49
N THR A 150 19.04 10.90 -41.57
CA THR A 150 18.87 12.34 -41.68
C THR A 150 18.96 12.97 -40.30
N VAL A 151 20.10 13.60 -40.06
CA VAL A 151 20.25 14.93 -39.48
C VAL A 151 19.45 15.22 -38.20
N SER A 152 20.19 15.15 -37.09
CA SER A 152 20.08 15.98 -35.89
C SER A 152 19.23 17.24 -36.04
N LEU A 153 18.08 17.25 -35.37
CA LEU A 153 17.49 18.47 -34.81
C LEU A 153 16.96 18.16 -33.40
N HIS A 154 17.84 18.45 -32.44
CA HIS A 154 17.49 18.69 -31.05
C HIS A 154 16.31 19.69 -30.96
N PRO A 155 15.20 19.39 -30.24
CA PRO A 155 14.39 20.47 -29.71
C PRO A 155 15.18 21.06 -28.53
N SER A 156 15.62 22.30 -28.72
CA SER A 156 16.29 23.10 -27.70
C SER A 156 15.40 23.25 -26.47
N ALA A 157 16.02 23.13 -25.30
CA ALA A 157 15.45 23.54 -24.03
C ALA A 157 14.98 25.00 -24.12
N ILE A 158 13.66 25.20 -24.18
CA ILE A 158 13.05 26.51 -24.00
C ILE A 158 13.18 26.83 -22.52
N ARG A 159 14.08 27.75 -22.18
CA ARG A 159 14.11 28.39 -20.86
C ARG A 159 12.87 29.27 -20.72
N PRO A 160 12.00 29.09 -19.70
CA PRO A 160 11.00 30.07 -19.39
C PRO A 160 11.69 31.27 -18.74
N ILE A 161 11.54 32.40 -19.39
CA ILE A 161 11.94 33.74 -18.96
C ILE A 161 11.27 34.04 -17.63
N MET A 162 12.09 34.38 -16.62
CA MET A 162 11.64 35.00 -15.38
C MET A 162 11.01 36.36 -15.72
N GLY A 163 9.77 36.57 -15.29
CA GLY A 163 9.14 37.89 -15.22
C GLY A 163 7.93 38.07 -16.13
N ARG A 164 6.75 37.65 -15.66
CA ARG A 164 5.56 38.48 -15.83
C ARG A 164 4.48 38.14 -14.81
N GLU A 165 3.85 39.20 -14.34
CA GLU A 165 2.93 39.27 -13.21
C GLU A 165 1.71 38.37 -13.36
N VAL A 166 1.27 37.95 -12.18
CA VAL A 166 0.04 37.26 -11.83
C VAL A 166 -1.16 37.81 -12.59
N LEU A 167 -1.81 36.96 -13.39
CA LEU A 167 -3.22 37.11 -13.71
C LEU A 167 -3.94 35.80 -13.34
N ILE A 168 -4.79 35.89 -12.33
CA ILE A 168 -5.67 34.84 -11.85
C ILE A 168 -6.69 34.57 -12.96
N VAL A 169 -6.53 33.49 -13.71
CA VAL A 169 -7.56 33.00 -14.63
C VAL A 169 -8.55 32.17 -13.82
N HIS A 170 -9.70 32.77 -13.52
CA HIS A 170 -10.86 32.04 -13.03
C HIS A 170 -11.33 31.03 -14.08
N THR A 171 -11.19 29.75 -13.78
CA THR A 171 -11.79 28.65 -14.52
C THR A 171 -13.31 28.70 -14.33
N VAL A 172 -14.01 29.12 -15.38
CA VAL A 172 -15.48 29.11 -15.47
C VAL A 172 -15.94 27.65 -15.64
N PRO A 173 -16.97 27.19 -14.89
CA PRO A 173 -17.52 25.86 -15.10
C PRO A 173 -18.27 25.79 -16.44
N ALA A 174 -18.03 24.72 -17.18
CA ALA A 174 -18.65 24.42 -18.46
C ALA A 174 -20.18 24.47 -18.33
N ARG A 175 -20.80 25.50 -18.91
CA ARG A 175 -22.24 25.56 -19.14
C ARG A 175 -22.60 24.51 -20.19
N GLU A 176 -23.41 23.56 -19.77
CA GLU A 176 -24.14 22.64 -20.64
C GLU A 176 -25.11 23.49 -21.49
N TYR A 177 -24.71 23.79 -22.73
CA TYR A 177 -25.59 24.43 -23.69
C TYR A 177 -26.66 23.40 -24.09
N VAL A 178 -27.88 23.59 -23.57
CA VAL A 178 -29.07 22.98 -24.17
C VAL A 178 -29.21 23.58 -25.58
N TYR A 179 -28.73 22.84 -26.57
CA TYR A 179 -28.91 23.14 -27.97
C TYR A 179 -30.39 22.88 -28.31
N ILE A 180 -31.24 23.89 -28.16
CA ILE A 180 -32.58 23.85 -28.75
C ILE A 180 -32.37 24.04 -30.25
N SER A 181 -32.35 22.92 -30.97
CA SER A 181 -32.32 22.89 -32.42
C SER A 181 -33.60 23.51 -32.97
N ASP A 182 -33.56 24.82 -33.24
CA ASP A 182 -34.50 25.47 -34.15
C ASP A 182 -34.19 25.03 -35.58
N SER A 183 -34.77 23.91 -35.98
CA SER A 183 -34.84 23.49 -37.38
C SER A 183 -36.29 23.52 -37.84
N SER A 184 -36.72 24.70 -38.30
CA SER A 184 -37.81 24.84 -39.27
C SER A 184 -37.62 26.15 -40.05
N ARG A 185 -36.83 26.05 -41.12
CA ARG A 185 -36.91 27.00 -42.23
C ARG A 185 -38.27 26.82 -42.91
N SER A 186 -39.11 27.85 -42.87
CA SER A 186 -40.11 28.07 -43.90
C SER A 186 -40.42 29.56 -44.02
N ALA A 187 -40.45 30.01 -45.28
CA ALA A 187 -41.03 31.24 -45.79
C ALA A 187 -40.40 32.59 -45.37
N THR A 188 -39.83 33.24 -46.38
CA THR A 188 -39.70 34.71 -46.49
C THR A 188 -40.95 35.45 -45.99
N PRO A 189 -40.75 36.61 -45.35
CA PRO A 189 -41.67 37.72 -45.56
C PRO A 189 -40.94 38.97 -46.03
N GLU A 190 -41.55 39.59 -47.03
CA GLU A 190 -41.27 40.94 -47.48
C GLU A 190 -41.45 41.96 -46.34
N THR A 191 -40.56 42.94 -46.35
CA THR A 191 -40.67 44.29 -45.80
C THR A 191 -42.04 44.70 -45.23
N GLU A 192 -42.17 44.65 -43.91
CA GLU A 192 -43.10 45.51 -43.17
C GLU A 192 -42.33 46.06 -41.97
N ILE A 193 -41.98 47.36 -42.02
CA ILE A 193 -41.38 48.09 -40.89
C ILE A 193 -42.49 48.26 -39.85
N LYS A 194 -42.82 47.18 -39.14
CA LYS A 194 -43.54 47.23 -37.88
C LYS A 194 -42.56 47.79 -36.88
N THR A 195 -42.81 49.03 -36.47
CA THR A 195 -42.21 49.64 -35.28
C THR A 195 -42.31 48.65 -34.13
N GLU A 196 -41.20 47.97 -33.84
CA GLU A 196 -41.12 46.98 -32.77
C GLU A 196 -41.48 47.69 -31.47
N THR A 197 -42.62 47.33 -30.89
CA THR A 197 -43.14 47.90 -29.66
C THR A 197 -42.12 47.73 -28.53
N PRO A 198 -41.94 48.71 -27.63
CA PRO A 198 -40.92 48.68 -26.56
C PRO A 198 -41.10 47.54 -25.53
N GLU A 199 -42.11 46.69 -25.70
CA GLU A 199 -42.42 45.54 -24.84
C GLU A 199 -41.40 44.42 -24.97
N TRP A 200 -40.85 44.15 -26.16
CA TRP A 200 -39.83 43.10 -26.32
C TRP A 200 -38.56 43.45 -25.54
N MET A 201 -38.18 44.74 -25.49
CA MET A 201 -37.04 45.21 -24.70
C MET A 201 -37.31 45.04 -23.20
N ARG A 202 -38.53 45.35 -22.74
CA ARG A 202 -38.92 45.14 -21.34
C ARG A 202 -38.89 43.67 -20.95
N ALA A 203 -39.42 42.79 -21.79
CA ALA A 203 -39.35 41.34 -21.58
C ALA A 203 -37.91 40.85 -21.54
N ARG A 204 -37.05 41.36 -22.43
CA ARG A 204 -35.63 41.01 -22.45
C ARG A 204 -34.88 41.49 -21.21
N ILE A 205 -35.16 42.71 -20.72
CA ILE A 205 -34.58 43.22 -19.46
C ILE A 205 -35.00 42.34 -18.29
N ALA A 206 -36.29 42.03 -18.15
CA ALA A 206 -36.78 41.16 -17.09
C ALA A 206 -36.14 39.75 -17.13
N GLN A 207 -35.94 39.18 -18.32
CA GLN A 207 -35.22 37.93 -18.47
C GLN A 207 -33.76 38.05 -17.98
N LEU A 208 -33.06 39.11 -18.38
CA LEU A 208 -31.67 39.34 -17.98
C LEU A 208 -31.54 39.56 -16.47
N GLU A 209 -32.51 40.22 -15.83
CA GLU A 209 -32.57 40.38 -14.38
C GLU A 209 -32.68 39.03 -13.65
N VAL A 210 -33.57 38.16 -14.12
CA VAL A 210 -33.72 36.79 -13.58
C VAL A 210 -32.44 35.97 -13.80
N GLU A 211 -31.83 36.03 -14.98
CA GLU A 211 -30.55 35.36 -15.25
C GLU A 211 -29.43 35.88 -14.32
N LEU A 212 -29.40 37.18 -14.07
CA LEU A 212 -28.42 37.80 -13.17
C LEU A 212 -28.62 37.34 -11.72
N ASP A 213 -29.85 37.36 -11.23
CA ASP A 213 -30.15 36.88 -9.87
C ASP A 213 -29.88 35.38 -9.70
N LEU A 214 -30.16 34.57 -10.72
CA LEU A 214 -29.79 33.15 -10.73
C LEU A 214 -28.27 32.97 -10.66
N THR A 215 -27.49 33.75 -11.41
CA THR A 215 -26.02 33.68 -11.35
C THR A 215 -25.47 34.12 -9.99
N ARG A 216 -26.07 35.13 -9.34
CA ARG A 216 -25.72 35.54 -7.98
C ARG A 216 -26.00 34.42 -6.97
N ALA A 217 -27.20 33.85 -7.02
CA ALA A 217 -27.57 32.74 -6.14
C ALA A 217 -26.64 31.52 -6.32
N SER A 218 -26.29 31.19 -7.57
CA SER A 218 -25.35 30.10 -7.88
C SER A 218 -23.96 30.37 -7.32
N ARG A 219 -23.46 31.61 -7.44
CA ARG A 219 -22.16 32.01 -6.87
C ARG A 219 -22.17 31.93 -5.35
N ASP A 220 -23.21 32.44 -4.70
CA ASP A 220 -23.29 32.48 -3.24
C ASP A 220 -23.41 31.05 -2.66
N ALA A 221 -24.14 30.16 -3.35
CA ALA A 221 -24.17 28.73 -3.02
C ALA A 221 -22.79 28.06 -3.19
N ALA A 222 -22.04 28.39 -4.24
CA ALA A 222 -20.70 27.87 -4.46
C ALA A 222 -19.72 28.32 -3.37
N ILE A 223 -19.76 29.60 -2.97
CA ILE A 223 -18.95 30.14 -1.87
C ILE A 223 -19.31 29.43 -0.56
N SER A 224 -20.61 29.28 -0.26
CA SER A 224 -21.06 28.56 0.93
C SER A 224 -20.59 27.10 0.94
N GLY A 225 -20.64 26.41 -0.20
CA GLY A 225 -20.13 25.05 -0.34
C GLY A 225 -18.60 24.95 -0.10
N GLN A 226 -17.84 25.94 -0.57
CA GLN A 226 -16.40 26.01 -0.33
C GLN A 226 -16.08 26.17 1.16
N ASP A 227 -16.80 27.04 1.87
CA ASP A 227 -16.61 27.24 3.32
C ASP A 227 -16.91 25.97 4.12
N VAL A 228 -17.99 25.25 3.78
CA VAL A 228 -18.34 23.98 4.42
C VAL A 228 -17.26 22.94 4.20
N ASN A 229 -16.75 22.83 2.96
CA ASN A 229 -15.67 21.90 2.64
C ASN A 229 -14.37 22.24 3.37
N GLN A 230 -14.03 23.53 3.48
CA GLN A 230 -12.83 23.97 4.21
C GLN A 230 -12.94 23.64 5.71
N ARG A 231 -14.10 23.90 6.33
CA ARG A 231 -14.34 23.55 7.74
C ARG A 231 -14.31 22.05 7.97
N ALA A 232 -14.91 21.26 7.08
CA ALA A 232 -14.90 19.80 7.16
C ALA A 232 -13.46 19.25 7.09
N HIS A 233 -12.65 19.77 6.16
CA HIS A 233 -11.25 19.37 6.04
C HIS A 233 -10.43 19.76 7.28
N GLN A 234 -10.65 20.95 7.83
CA GLN A 234 -9.99 21.37 9.06
C GLN A 234 -10.39 20.51 10.26
N ALA A 235 -11.67 20.13 10.36
CA ALA A 235 -12.15 19.23 11.39
C ALA A 235 -11.51 17.83 11.28
N GLU A 236 -11.38 17.30 10.06
CA GLU A 236 -10.70 16.03 9.82
C GLU A 236 -9.22 16.08 10.22
N GLN A 237 -8.50 17.16 9.85
CA GLN A 237 -7.10 17.34 10.27
C GLN A 237 -6.96 17.40 11.79
N ASN A 238 -7.88 18.07 12.49
CA ASN A 238 -7.88 18.13 13.94
C ASN A 238 -8.14 16.75 14.56
N LEU A 239 -9.12 15.99 14.06
CA LEU A 239 -9.37 14.62 14.51
C LEU A 239 -8.16 13.70 14.30
N CYS A 240 -7.46 13.84 13.17
CA CYS A 240 -6.22 13.10 12.92
C CYS A 240 -5.11 13.47 13.93
N ARG A 241 -4.98 14.75 14.28
CA ARG A 241 -4.01 15.21 15.29
C ARG A 241 -4.35 14.64 16.67
N GLU A 242 -5.60 14.73 17.09
CA GLU A 242 -6.07 14.19 18.38
C GLU A 242 -5.89 12.67 18.46
N ALA A 243 -6.17 11.93 17.36
CA ALA A 243 -5.95 10.49 17.31
C ALA A 243 -4.47 10.10 17.43
N MET A 244 -3.55 10.90 16.86
CA MET A 244 -2.11 10.70 17.04
C MET A 244 -1.68 10.95 18.49
N GLU A 245 -2.15 12.03 19.11
CA GLU A 245 -1.87 12.34 20.51
C GLU A 245 -2.36 11.22 21.45
N GLN A 246 -3.57 10.71 21.21
CA GLN A 246 -4.09 9.57 21.97
C GLN A 246 -3.21 8.33 21.80
N ARG A 247 -2.79 8.02 20.56
CA ARG A 247 -1.91 6.88 20.30
C ARG A 247 -0.58 7.01 21.06
N ASP A 248 0.02 8.19 21.09
CA ASP A 248 1.28 8.42 21.79
C ASP A 248 1.12 8.20 23.31
N THR A 249 0.00 8.66 23.90
CA THR A 249 -0.27 8.38 25.33
C THR A 249 -0.46 6.89 25.62
N THR A 250 -1.09 6.13 24.70
CA THR A 250 -1.24 4.69 24.87
C THR A 250 0.10 3.95 24.77
N LEU A 251 0.98 4.36 23.83
CA LEU A 251 2.32 3.79 23.70
C LEU A 251 3.18 4.03 24.95
N LEU A 252 3.14 5.25 25.50
CA LEU A 252 3.84 5.57 26.75
C LEU A 252 3.35 4.71 27.92
N ARG A 253 2.04 4.45 27.99
CA ARG A 253 1.46 3.58 29.03
C ARG A 253 1.90 2.13 28.87
N GLU A 254 1.92 1.61 27.64
CA GLU A 254 2.39 0.26 27.33
C GLU A 254 3.88 0.09 27.66
N GLU A 255 4.71 1.09 27.35
CA GLU A 255 6.14 1.09 27.67
C GLU A 255 6.39 1.10 29.18
N ALA A 256 5.62 1.89 29.94
CA ALA A 256 5.68 1.91 31.40
C ALA A 256 5.29 0.54 32.00
N GLU A 257 4.25 -0.11 31.47
CA GLU A 257 3.86 -1.47 31.89
C GLU A 257 4.91 -2.52 31.52
N GLN A 258 5.48 -2.46 30.32
CA GLN A 258 6.56 -3.37 29.91
C GLN A 258 7.78 -3.22 30.83
N THR A 259 8.16 -1.99 31.16
CA THR A 259 9.27 -1.69 32.08
C THR A 259 8.97 -2.22 33.49
N ARG A 260 7.74 -2.02 33.99
CA ARG A 260 7.28 -2.57 35.27
C ARG A 260 7.39 -4.10 35.31
N LEU A 261 6.96 -4.79 34.25
CA LEU A 261 7.04 -6.25 34.14
C LEU A 261 8.49 -6.74 34.08
N ARG A 262 9.38 -6.05 33.34
CA ARG A 262 10.82 -6.35 33.31
C ARG A 262 11.45 -6.21 34.70
N CYS A 263 11.14 -5.14 35.44
CA CYS A 263 11.61 -4.96 36.81
C CYS A 263 11.12 -6.08 37.74
N LYS A 264 9.84 -6.49 37.63
CA LYS A 264 9.31 -7.63 38.40
C LYS A 264 10.03 -8.93 38.08
N LEU A 265 10.30 -9.21 36.80
CA LEU A 265 10.99 -10.43 36.37
C LEU A 265 12.44 -10.45 36.84
N ALA A 266 13.14 -9.32 36.78
CA ALA A 266 14.48 -9.17 37.34
C ALA A 266 14.50 -9.40 38.86
N ALA A 267 13.54 -8.83 39.59
CA ALA A 267 13.40 -9.03 41.04
C ALA A 267 13.12 -10.49 41.41
N MET A 268 12.24 -11.18 40.67
CA MET A 268 11.99 -12.62 40.87
C MET A 268 13.23 -13.47 40.56
N SER A 269 13.98 -13.13 39.50
CA SER A 269 15.22 -13.82 39.15
C SER A 269 16.29 -13.64 40.23
N ALA A 270 16.42 -12.44 40.79
CA ALA A 270 17.30 -12.18 41.94
C ALA A 270 16.91 -13.02 43.16
N ARG A 271 15.60 -13.09 43.50
CA ARG A 271 15.10 -13.95 44.60
C ARG A 271 15.35 -15.44 44.36
N LYS A 272 15.29 -15.90 43.11
CA LYS A 272 15.58 -17.29 42.74
C LYS A 272 17.08 -17.62 42.81
N SER A 273 17.96 -16.62 42.70
CA SER A 273 19.40 -16.82 42.83
C SER A 273 19.89 -17.03 44.28
N THR A 274 19.16 -16.51 45.27
CA THR A 274 19.49 -16.67 46.70
C THR A 274 19.47 -18.11 47.23
N PRO A 275 18.53 -19.01 46.85
CA PRO A 275 18.57 -20.42 47.29
C PRO A 275 19.67 -21.26 46.63
N SER A 276 20.29 -20.81 45.52
CA SER A 276 21.38 -21.55 44.86
C SER A 276 22.59 -21.74 45.76
N LYS A 277 22.93 -20.73 46.59
CA LYS A 277 24.03 -20.84 47.57
C LYS A 277 23.75 -21.91 48.63
N GLY A 278 22.48 -22.13 48.98
CA GLY A 278 22.09 -23.20 49.90
C GLY A 278 22.33 -24.58 49.30
N ASN A 279 21.97 -24.76 48.02
CA ASN A 279 22.19 -26.01 47.32
C ASN A 279 23.68 -26.33 47.13
N ASP A 280 24.52 -25.35 46.79
CA ASP A 280 25.96 -25.57 46.66
C ASP A 280 26.61 -26.02 47.98
N VAL A 281 26.14 -25.51 49.11
CA VAL A 281 26.57 -25.95 50.45
C VAL A 281 26.11 -27.37 50.74
N LEU A 282 24.88 -27.73 50.37
CA LEU A 282 24.36 -29.10 50.53
C LEU A 282 25.14 -30.09 49.66
N TRP A 283 25.46 -29.73 48.41
CA TRP A 283 26.28 -30.56 47.51
C TRP A 283 27.69 -30.77 48.04
N LYS A 284 28.33 -29.72 48.59
CA LYS A 284 29.62 -29.85 49.29
C LYS A 284 29.53 -30.77 50.50
N GLN A 285 28.51 -30.60 51.35
CA GLN A 285 28.31 -31.46 52.51
C GLN A 285 28.09 -32.93 52.11
N LEU A 286 27.38 -33.18 51.01
CA LEU A 286 27.19 -34.53 50.48
C LEU A 286 28.50 -35.13 49.97
N ALA A 287 29.31 -34.35 49.26
CA ALA A 287 30.63 -34.78 48.77
C ALA A 287 31.58 -35.13 49.93
N ASP A 288 31.65 -34.28 50.96
CA ASP A 288 32.48 -34.54 52.15
C ASP A 288 32.07 -35.84 52.87
N VAL A 289 30.76 -36.07 53.02
CA VAL A 289 30.21 -37.30 53.62
C VAL A 289 30.55 -38.53 52.78
N LYS A 290 30.48 -38.39 51.44
CA LYS A 290 30.85 -39.48 50.52
C LYS A 290 32.33 -39.83 50.63
N GLU A 291 33.21 -38.83 50.68
CA GLU A 291 34.65 -39.04 50.83
C GLU A 291 34.99 -39.69 52.19
N THR A 292 34.33 -39.26 53.27
CA THR A 292 34.52 -39.91 54.60
C THR A 292 34.06 -41.36 54.61
N LEU A 293 33.02 -41.69 53.83
CA LEU A 293 32.55 -43.06 53.67
C LEU A 293 33.57 -43.91 52.91
N GLU A 294 34.06 -43.41 51.77
CA GLU A 294 35.04 -44.09 50.93
C GLU A 294 36.36 -44.33 51.67
N GLN A 295 36.83 -43.38 52.50
CA GLN A 295 38.01 -43.57 53.34
C GLN A 295 37.82 -44.67 54.40
N LYS A 296 36.63 -44.79 55.00
CA LYS A 296 36.34 -45.82 56.02
C LYS A 296 36.17 -47.24 55.45
N ILE A 297 35.93 -47.36 54.15
CA ILE A 297 35.74 -48.64 53.44
C ILE A 297 37.09 -49.21 52.95
N GLN A 298 38.22 -48.53 53.19
CA GLN A 298 39.53 -49.13 52.89
C GLN A 298 39.75 -50.46 53.64
N PRO A 299 40.26 -51.50 52.97
CA PRO A 299 40.14 -52.91 53.37
C PRO A 299 41.16 -53.36 54.43
N ASN A 300 41.54 -52.49 55.36
CA ASN A 300 42.41 -52.86 56.47
C ASN A 300 41.59 -53.13 57.73
N GLY A 301 40.97 -54.32 57.78
CA GLY A 301 40.58 -54.99 59.02
C GLY A 301 39.54 -54.30 59.92
N THR A 302 38.69 -53.43 59.39
CA THR A 302 37.58 -52.85 60.16
C THR A 302 36.52 -53.92 60.42
N SER A 303 36.24 -54.17 61.71
CA SER A 303 35.21 -55.10 62.17
C SER A 303 33.86 -54.78 61.54
N LEU A 304 33.12 -55.80 61.12
CA LEU A 304 31.79 -55.70 60.51
C LEU A 304 30.82 -54.86 61.38
N ASP A 305 31.00 -54.89 62.70
CA ASP A 305 30.20 -54.13 63.66
C ASP A 305 30.45 -52.61 63.60
N ASP A 306 31.67 -52.17 63.30
CA ASP A 306 32.00 -50.74 63.11
C ASP A 306 31.40 -50.19 61.80
N VAL A 307 31.37 -51.01 60.76
CA VAL A 307 30.69 -50.66 59.50
C VAL A 307 29.18 -50.53 59.74
N LYS A 308 28.60 -51.43 60.53
CA LYS A 308 27.16 -51.39 60.85
C LYS A 308 26.78 -50.18 61.73
N ALA A 309 27.63 -49.84 62.70
CA ALA A 309 27.44 -48.65 63.54
C ALA A 309 27.58 -47.35 62.73
N SER A 310 28.53 -47.29 61.80
CA SER A 310 28.71 -46.13 60.93
C SER A 310 27.54 -45.97 59.93
N ILE A 311 27.02 -47.06 59.36
CA ILE A 311 25.80 -47.02 58.51
C ILE A 311 24.61 -46.45 59.29
N LYS A 312 24.32 -46.93 60.50
CA LYS A 312 23.25 -46.37 61.35
C LYS A 312 23.44 -44.89 61.66
N THR A 313 24.68 -44.48 61.90
CA THR A 313 25.01 -43.08 62.18
C THR A 313 24.75 -42.21 60.94
N LEU A 314 25.07 -42.70 59.75
CA LEU A 314 24.80 -42.03 58.48
C LEU A 314 23.31 -41.94 58.19
N GLU A 315 22.55 -43.02 58.36
CA GLU A 315 21.09 -43.01 58.21
C GLU A 315 20.44 -41.97 59.13
N SER A 316 20.88 -41.87 60.39
CA SER A 316 20.37 -40.85 61.31
C SER A 316 20.68 -39.41 60.87
N ARG A 317 21.87 -39.17 60.27
CA ARG A 317 22.24 -37.87 59.71
C ARG A 317 21.42 -37.55 58.46
N LEU A 318 21.14 -38.56 57.63
CA LEU A 318 20.34 -38.43 56.41
C LEU A 318 18.89 -38.06 56.75
N ASN A 319 18.25 -38.77 57.69
CA ASN A 319 16.89 -38.44 58.17
C ASN A 319 16.81 -37.04 58.78
N ARG A 320 17.87 -36.60 59.48
CA ARG A 320 17.94 -35.26 60.06
C ARG A 320 18.11 -34.16 59.00
N LEU A 321 18.83 -34.45 57.91
CA LEU A 321 18.94 -33.55 56.76
C LEU A 321 17.62 -33.47 56.00
N GLU A 322 16.98 -34.60 55.75
CA GLU A 322 15.68 -34.69 55.08
C GLU A 322 14.59 -33.90 55.84
N SER A 323 14.55 -34.03 57.17
CA SER A 323 13.66 -33.24 58.03
C SER A 323 13.94 -31.73 57.95
N ARG A 324 15.20 -31.32 57.82
CA ARG A 324 15.57 -29.90 57.66
C ARG A 324 15.18 -29.35 56.30
N VAL A 325 15.29 -30.16 55.24
CA VAL A 325 14.86 -29.78 53.88
C VAL A 325 13.34 -29.61 53.83
N ALA A 326 12.58 -30.54 54.43
CA ALA A 326 11.12 -30.45 54.51
C ALA A 326 10.66 -29.16 55.21
N LEU A 327 11.31 -28.79 56.33
CA LEU A 327 11.02 -27.54 57.06
C LEU A 327 11.34 -26.25 56.28
N THR A 328 12.25 -26.31 55.31
CA THR A 328 12.56 -25.16 54.44
C THR A 328 11.66 -25.06 53.21
N GLY A 329 11.00 -26.16 52.82
CA GLY A 329 10.05 -26.19 51.71
C GLY A 329 8.70 -25.52 52.01
N GLU A 330 8.27 -25.46 53.28
CA GLU A 330 6.98 -24.88 53.69
C GLU A 330 6.97 -23.34 53.84
N ARG A 331 8.10 -22.65 53.64
CA ARG A 331 8.20 -21.19 53.82
C ARG A 331 8.22 -20.36 52.52
N PHE A 332 7.93 -20.97 51.37
CA PHE A 332 7.90 -20.26 50.07
C PHE A 332 6.49 -20.09 49.52
#